data_AF-J0QEM4-F1
#
_entry.id   AF-J0QEM4-F1
#
_cell.length_a   1.000
_cell.length_b   1.000
_cell.length_c   1.000
_cell.angle_alpha   90.00
_cell.angle_beta   90.00
_cell.angle_gamma   90.00
#
_symmetry.space_group_name_H-M   'P 1'
#
loop_
_entity.id
_entity.type
_entity.pdbx_description
1 polymer ?
#
loop_
_entity_poly.entity_id
_entity_poly.type
_entity_poly.pdbx_seq_one_letter_code
_entity_poly.pdbx_strand_id
1 'polypeptide(L)'
;MVTPLQSLRLPLGHPLVEKLCKLSLNNKAAFNEEAAINFKKEVSEEEKIKFKQALRALHAIVNNEASLRYLSDENQKFIEDLAQDKKITNEKIEKTLEIVSYSDVDVDFEKFSDKMLNVDNIAVGLKSYSQSQLLDLNGGHWDLEAPSAPKESVTFRFDNLPKDKDNKEMNFYARSSLKDLNKQGVVAIDFGTKSTTAAFVDKYGEYRLLSIGGDEDIESLEKYENPTIVEFRDKEKFLKDYNALDHRSFTEKNDIEVAQEAQKNAAGVKGNDLYRFFSQLKQWAGADEKQNFRDLDEDFSLESFTNCTDFNPIEIYAYCIGRCINNMENGVFLKYFLSYPIKYEKHQAEKIRESFERGLKKSLPRHVFDDEKTAKTFKVELRASEPCAYAISALKSYGFFKSEKLDKPVYYGVFDFGGGTTDFDFGKWEKSTNPKFAYKMTHFSSGGDKYLGGENLLELLAFEAYGQNFQTLKEKGIAIAKPNYDRIDTQRFGSFMQNSREARLNL
;
A
#
# COMPACT_ATOMS: atom_id res chain seq x y z
N MET A 1 7.68 13.50 -21.30
CA MET A 1 7.97 12.93 -22.65
C MET A 1 8.15 11.42 -22.45
N VAL A 2 8.49 10.60 -23.45
CA VAL A 2 9.14 9.32 -23.12
C VAL A 2 10.62 9.60 -23.33
N THR A 3 11.45 9.33 -22.32
CA THR A 3 12.86 9.73 -22.32
C THR A 3 13.70 8.48 -22.60
N PRO A 4 14.43 8.42 -23.73
CA PRO A 4 15.36 7.32 -23.99
C PRO A 4 16.53 7.38 -23.00
N LEU A 5 16.90 6.23 -22.47
CA LEU A 5 17.99 6.05 -21.53
C LEU A 5 18.92 4.94 -22.03
N GLN A 6 20.23 5.19 -21.88
CA GLN A 6 21.29 4.19 -21.97
C GLN A 6 22.00 3.98 -20.62
N SER A 7 21.79 4.91 -19.70
CA SER A 7 22.29 4.90 -18.33
C SER A 7 21.23 5.53 -17.42
N LEU A 8 21.32 5.26 -16.12
CA LEU A 8 20.41 5.80 -15.13
C LEU A 8 21.20 6.56 -14.05
N ARG A 9 21.00 7.86 -13.95
CA ARG A 9 21.63 8.70 -12.93
C ARG A 9 20.66 8.95 -11.78
N LEU A 10 21.06 8.62 -10.55
CA LEU A 10 20.21 8.72 -9.36
C LEU A 10 20.90 9.53 -8.26
N PRO A 11 20.15 10.31 -7.45
CA PRO A 11 20.66 10.85 -6.20
C PRO A 11 21.13 9.72 -5.27
N LEU A 12 22.24 9.90 -4.54
CA LEU A 12 22.81 8.86 -3.68
C LEU A 12 21.85 8.31 -2.62
N GLY A 13 20.96 9.16 -2.10
CA GLY A 13 19.94 8.77 -1.14
C GLY A 13 18.72 8.05 -1.72
N HIS A 14 18.63 7.89 -3.05
CA HIS A 14 17.49 7.21 -3.66
C HIS A 14 17.53 5.70 -3.37
N PRO A 15 16.44 5.05 -2.92
CA PRO A 15 16.46 3.64 -2.51
C PRO A 15 16.85 2.67 -3.64
N LEU A 16 16.58 3.03 -4.90
CA LEU A 16 17.01 2.24 -6.05
C LEU A 16 18.55 2.12 -6.16
N VAL A 17 19.32 3.09 -5.65
CA VAL A 17 20.80 3.03 -5.62
C VAL A 17 21.26 1.79 -4.87
N GLU A 18 20.67 1.51 -3.70
CA GLU A 18 21.01 0.33 -2.91
C GLU A 18 20.72 -0.96 -3.69
N LYS A 19 19.54 -1.04 -4.31
CA LYS A 19 19.11 -2.22 -5.06
C LYS A 19 20.02 -2.45 -6.28
N LEU A 20 20.40 -1.40 -7.01
CA LEU A 20 21.29 -1.51 -8.17
C LEU A 20 22.74 -1.82 -7.79
N CYS A 21 23.27 -1.27 -6.68
CA CYS A 21 24.59 -1.65 -6.18
C CYS A 21 24.65 -3.14 -5.81
N LYS A 22 23.60 -3.67 -5.16
CA LYS A 22 23.50 -5.11 -4.87
C LYS A 22 23.46 -5.97 -6.15
N LEU A 23 22.73 -5.52 -7.18
CA LEU A 23 22.69 -6.20 -8.48
C LEU A 23 24.05 -6.19 -9.19
N SER A 24 24.77 -5.07 -9.17
CA SER A 24 26.13 -4.94 -9.73
C SER A 24 27.10 -5.97 -9.14
N LEU A 25 27.02 -6.17 -7.81
CA LEU A 25 27.89 -7.09 -7.08
C LEU A 25 27.59 -8.57 -7.32
N ASN A 26 26.48 -8.93 -7.98
CA ASN A 26 26.13 -10.30 -8.32
C ASN A 26 26.21 -11.30 -7.13
N ASN A 27 25.90 -10.85 -5.91
CA ASN A 27 26.05 -11.61 -4.65
C ASN A 27 27.50 -12.03 -4.29
N LYS A 28 28.53 -11.46 -4.94
CA LYS A 28 29.94 -11.84 -4.73
C LYS A 28 30.61 -11.11 -3.56
N ALA A 29 30.14 -9.92 -3.19
CA ALA A 29 30.67 -9.14 -2.07
C ALA A 29 29.53 -8.43 -1.33
N ALA A 30 29.31 -8.76 -0.06
CA ALA A 30 28.33 -8.07 0.78
C ALA A 30 28.95 -6.78 1.34
N PHE A 31 28.30 -5.65 1.12
CA PHE A 31 28.66 -4.40 1.79
C PHE A 31 28.10 -4.40 3.21
N ASN A 32 28.96 -4.29 4.22
CA ASN A 32 28.54 -4.21 5.61
C ASN A 32 28.15 -2.76 5.98
N GLU A 33 26.85 -2.46 5.95
CA GLU A 33 26.33 -1.14 6.29
C GLU A 33 26.46 -0.77 7.78
N GLU A 34 26.62 -1.77 8.64
CA GLU A 34 26.75 -1.62 10.10
C GLU A 34 28.21 -1.46 10.55
N ALA A 35 29.17 -1.53 9.62
CA ALA A 35 30.56 -1.31 9.94
C ALA A 35 30.75 0.08 10.59
N ALA A 36 31.32 0.09 11.80
CA ALA A 36 31.53 1.32 12.56
C ALA A 36 32.57 2.20 11.87
N ILE A 37 32.12 3.29 11.25
CA ILE A 37 32.98 4.30 10.64
C ILE A 37 33.29 5.39 11.68
N ASN A 38 34.57 5.58 11.97
CA ASN A 38 35.02 6.63 12.89
C ASN A 38 35.16 7.96 12.14
N PHE A 39 34.26 8.91 12.43
CA PHE A 39 34.34 10.26 11.89
C PHE A 39 35.06 11.21 12.86
N LYS A 40 35.70 12.27 12.35
CA LYS A 40 36.12 13.39 13.19
C LYS A 40 34.90 14.11 13.79
N LYS A 41 35.09 14.75 14.95
CA LYS A 41 34.04 15.48 15.68
C LYS A 41 33.40 16.61 14.88
N GLU A 42 34.12 17.17 13.91
CA GLU A 42 33.69 18.28 13.05
C GLU A 42 32.75 17.86 11.90
N VAL A 43 32.58 16.55 11.65
CA VAL A 43 31.71 16.04 10.59
C VAL A 43 30.25 16.06 11.06
N SER A 44 29.37 16.70 10.29
CA SER A 44 27.93 16.76 10.58
C SER A 44 27.24 15.41 10.36
N GLU A 45 26.07 15.18 10.96
CA GLU A 45 25.29 13.95 10.72
C GLU A 45 24.85 13.82 9.25
N GLU A 46 24.54 14.93 8.59
CA GLU A 46 24.19 14.94 7.16
C GLU A 46 25.33 14.41 6.29
N GLU A 47 26.56 14.90 6.51
CA GLU A 47 27.74 14.45 5.75
C GLU A 47 28.10 12.99 6.06
N LYS A 48 27.85 12.51 7.29
CA LYS A 48 27.99 11.08 7.62
C LYS A 48 27.03 10.21 6.82
N ILE A 49 25.78 10.64 6.66
CA ILE A 49 24.76 9.91 5.88
C ILE A 49 25.15 9.87 4.41
N LYS A 50 25.51 11.02 3.82
CA LYS A 50 25.97 11.10 2.42
C LYS A 50 27.18 10.24 2.17
N PHE A 51 28.17 10.27 3.07
CA PHE A 51 29.36 9.44 2.97
C PHE A 51 29.04 7.96 2.99
N LYS A 52 28.16 7.49 3.89
CA LYS A 52 27.72 6.08 3.92
C LYS A 52 27.04 5.66 2.61
N GLN A 53 26.21 6.52 2.02
CA GLN A 53 25.57 6.25 0.74
C GLN A 53 26.59 6.19 -0.41
N ALA A 54 27.54 7.12 -0.44
CA ALA A 54 28.63 7.10 -1.42
C ALA A 54 29.54 5.88 -1.27
N LEU A 55 29.87 5.46 -0.04
CA LEU A 55 30.66 4.25 0.20
C LEU A 55 30.00 2.99 -0.38
N ARG A 56 28.67 2.91 -0.33
CA ARG A 56 27.94 1.79 -0.94
C ARG A 56 28.16 1.73 -2.46
N ALA A 57 28.03 2.88 -3.13
CA ALA A 57 28.30 2.98 -4.57
C ALA A 57 29.78 2.70 -4.89
N LEU A 58 30.70 3.28 -4.11
CA LEU A 58 32.13 3.06 -4.23
C LEU A 58 32.50 1.58 -4.08
N HIS A 59 31.89 0.89 -3.13
CA HIS A 59 32.07 -0.55 -2.94
C HIS A 59 31.62 -1.35 -4.17
N ALA A 60 30.52 -0.95 -4.82
CA ALA A 60 30.10 -1.56 -6.08
C ALA A 60 31.10 -1.32 -7.22
N ILE A 61 31.62 -0.09 -7.35
CA ILE A 61 32.62 0.28 -8.37
C ILE A 61 33.90 -0.56 -8.21
N VAL A 62 34.42 -0.68 -6.99
CA VAL A 62 35.71 -1.33 -6.72
C VAL A 62 35.63 -2.86 -6.89
N ASN A 63 34.48 -3.45 -6.59
CA ASN A 63 34.28 -4.90 -6.68
C ASN A 63 33.64 -5.35 -8.00
N ASN A 64 33.51 -4.44 -8.98
CA ASN A 64 33.08 -4.75 -10.33
C ASN A 64 34.22 -4.46 -11.32
N GLU A 65 34.74 -5.49 -11.99
CA GLU A 65 35.86 -5.37 -12.92
C GLU A 65 35.59 -4.43 -14.10
N ALA A 66 34.34 -4.29 -14.54
CA ALA A 66 33.97 -3.37 -15.62
C ALA A 66 34.09 -1.91 -15.15
N SER A 67 33.60 -1.63 -13.94
CA SER A 67 33.58 -0.29 -13.35
C SER A 67 34.97 0.16 -12.91
N LEU A 68 35.78 -0.77 -12.39
CA LEU A 68 37.14 -0.51 -11.92
C LEU A 68 38.05 0.06 -13.03
N ARG A 69 37.85 -0.32 -14.29
CA ARG A 69 38.69 0.10 -15.44
C ARG A 69 38.68 1.60 -15.69
N TYR A 70 37.68 2.30 -15.17
CA TYR A 70 37.53 3.74 -15.36
C TYR A 70 38.10 4.57 -14.19
N LEU A 71 38.54 3.93 -13.11
CA LEU A 71 39.21 4.60 -11.99
C LEU A 71 40.70 4.84 -12.30
N SER A 72 41.19 6.06 -12.08
CA SER A 72 42.62 6.38 -12.16
C SER A 72 43.40 5.70 -11.03
N ASP A 73 44.70 5.45 -11.26
CA ASP A 73 45.61 4.90 -10.25
C ASP A 73 45.61 5.74 -8.95
N GLU A 74 45.49 7.07 -9.07
CA GLU A 74 45.40 7.99 -7.94
C GLU A 74 44.13 7.78 -7.11
N ASN A 75 43.00 7.51 -7.77
CA ASN A 75 41.73 7.25 -7.10
C ASN A 75 41.70 5.85 -6.49
N GLN A 76 42.25 4.85 -7.17
CA GLN A 76 42.39 3.50 -6.59
C GLN A 76 43.21 3.54 -5.30
N LYS A 77 44.36 4.22 -5.34
CA LYS A 77 45.19 4.43 -4.14
C LYS A 77 44.44 5.18 -3.03
N PHE A 78 43.68 6.22 -3.37
CA PHE A 78 42.85 6.93 -2.39
C PHE A 78 41.83 6.02 -1.72
N ILE A 79 41.19 5.13 -2.47
CA ILE A 79 40.19 4.19 -1.94
C ILE A 79 40.86 3.15 -1.02
N GLU A 80 42.04 2.65 -1.39
CA GLU A 80 42.84 1.75 -0.54
C GLU A 80 43.23 2.42 0.78
N ASP A 81 43.70 3.67 0.71
CA ASP A 81 44.04 4.48 1.89
C ASP A 81 42.79 4.73 2.76
N LEU A 82 41.64 5.00 2.14
CA LEU A 82 40.37 5.24 2.82
C LEU A 82 39.92 4.02 3.65
N ALA A 83 40.14 2.81 3.14
CA ALA A 83 39.79 1.57 3.83
C ALA A 83 40.63 1.30 5.09
N GLN A 84 41.85 1.83 5.16
CA GLN A 84 42.77 1.69 6.30
C GLN A 84 42.67 2.85 7.30
N ASP A 85 41.85 3.85 6.98
CA ASP A 85 41.85 5.10 7.71
C ASP A 85 41.22 5.00 9.09
N LYS A 86 41.90 5.58 10.09
CA LYS A 86 41.41 5.58 11.46
C LYS A 86 40.32 6.62 11.69
N LYS A 87 40.30 7.72 10.92
CA LYS A 87 39.32 8.81 11.07
C LYS A 87 38.99 9.50 9.74
N ILE A 88 37.71 9.51 9.41
CA ILE A 88 37.16 10.19 8.23
C ILE A 88 37.02 11.69 8.49
N THR A 89 37.46 12.49 7.52
CA THR A 89 37.44 13.98 7.52
C THR A 89 36.50 14.50 6.43
N ASN A 90 36.08 15.77 6.50
CA ASN A 90 35.24 16.37 5.45
C ASN A 90 35.91 16.32 4.06
N GLU A 91 37.22 16.56 3.99
CA GLU A 91 38.00 16.46 2.74
C GLU A 91 37.91 15.06 2.09
N LYS A 92 37.96 14.00 2.91
CA LYS A 92 37.79 12.62 2.41
C LYS A 92 36.37 12.34 1.96
N ILE A 93 35.38 12.91 2.64
CA ILE A 93 33.97 12.80 2.26
C ILE A 93 33.75 13.47 0.90
N GLU A 94 34.21 14.72 0.74
CA GLU A 94 34.12 15.47 -0.51
C GLU A 94 34.80 14.73 -1.66
N LYS A 95 36.04 14.26 -1.46
CA LYS A 95 36.76 13.49 -2.49
C LYS A 95 36.06 12.18 -2.85
N THR A 96 35.46 11.50 -1.87
CA THR A 96 34.70 10.26 -2.12
C THR A 96 33.44 10.54 -2.93
N LEU A 97 32.68 11.59 -2.57
CA LEU A 97 31.51 12.03 -3.32
C LEU A 97 31.87 12.44 -4.75
N GLU A 98 33.00 13.13 -4.91
CA GLU A 98 33.54 13.51 -6.21
C GLU A 98 33.80 12.28 -7.08
N ILE A 99 34.56 11.29 -6.57
CA ILE A 99 34.86 10.03 -7.26
C ILE A 99 33.58 9.35 -7.74
N VAL A 100 32.61 9.18 -6.84
CA VAL A 100 31.34 8.52 -7.18
C VAL A 100 30.55 9.30 -8.24
N SER A 101 30.64 10.64 -8.26
CA SER A 101 29.83 11.48 -9.16
C SER A 101 30.20 11.36 -10.64
N TYR A 102 31.44 11.01 -10.97
CA TYR A 102 31.92 10.79 -12.34
C TYR A 102 32.24 9.33 -12.66
N SER A 103 32.17 8.44 -11.66
CA SER A 103 32.32 7.00 -11.87
C SER A 103 30.97 6.37 -12.20
N ASP A 104 31.03 5.32 -13.01
CA ASP A 104 29.85 4.53 -13.36
C ASP A 104 29.85 3.21 -12.59
N VAL A 105 28.66 2.76 -12.20
CA VAL A 105 28.43 1.42 -11.66
C VAL A 105 27.80 0.57 -12.76
N ASP A 106 28.48 -0.48 -13.19
CA ASP A 106 27.97 -1.39 -14.22
C ASP A 106 26.98 -2.38 -13.60
N VAL A 107 25.83 -2.53 -14.25
CA VAL A 107 24.74 -3.42 -13.84
C VAL A 107 24.31 -4.23 -15.04
N ASP A 108 24.08 -5.53 -14.86
CA ASP A 108 23.52 -6.35 -15.93
C ASP A 108 22.09 -5.90 -16.28
N PHE A 109 21.85 -5.59 -17.57
CA PHE A 109 20.56 -5.07 -18.01
C PHE A 109 19.42 -6.05 -17.80
N GLU A 110 19.62 -7.36 -17.97
CA GLU A 110 18.56 -8.35 -17.78
C GLU A 110 18.09 -8.36 -16.33
N LYS A 111 19.01 -8.34 -15.37
CA LYS A 111 18.69 -8.25 -13.93
C LYS A 111 18.01 -6.94 -13.56
N PHE A 112 18.47 -5.82 -14.13
CA PHE A 112 17.82 -4.54 -13.96
C PHE A 112 16.39 -4.56 -14.52
N SER A 113 16.22 -5.04 -15.75
CA SER A 113 14.93 -5.15 -16.43
C SER A 113 13.96 -6.00 -15.61
N ASP A 114 14.37 -7.20 -15.20
CA ASP A 114 13.57 -8.08 -14.35
C ASP A 114 13.14 -7.39 -13.05
N LYS A 115 14.07 -6.69 -12.37
CA LYS A 115 13.75 -5.95 -11.14
C LYS A 115 12.70 -4.87 -11.38
N MET A 116 12.83 -4.11 -12.46
CA MET A 116 11.92 -3.00 -12.78
C MET A 116 10.55 -3.49 -13.23
N LEU A 117 10.49 -4.56 -14.02
CA LEU A 117 9.23 -5.16 -14.49
C LEU A 117 8.43 -5.83 -13.36
N ASN A 118 9.09 -6.17 -12.24
CA ASN A 118 8.47 -6.77 -11.06
C ASN A 118 8.21 -5.79 -9.91
N VAL A 119 8.32 -4.47 -10.10
CA VAL A 119 8.18 -3.50 -9.00
C VAL A 119 6.84 -3.62 -8.26
N ASP A 120 5.72 -3.73 -8.97
CA ASP A 120 4.40 -3.90 -8.33
C ASP A 120 4.09 -5.35 -7.95
N ASN A 121 4.73 -6.33 -8.60
CA ASN A 121 4.69 -7.73 -8.15
C ASN A 121 5.31 -7.86 -6.75
N ILE A 122 6.48 -7.26 -6.56
CA ILE A 122 7.19 -7.26 -5.28
C ILE A 122 6.41 -6.47 -4.23
N ALA A 123 5.86 -5.31 -4.59
CA ALA A 123 5.19 -4.43 -3.63
C ALA A 123 3.81 -4.91 -3.19
N VAL A 124 3.00 -5.46 -4.10
CA VAL A 124 1.60 -5.83 -3.84
C VAL A 124 1.12 -7.09 -4.58
N GLY A 125 2.01 -7.83 -5.24
CA GLY A 125 1.66 -9.11 -5.85
C GLY A 125 0.97 -9.03 -7.22
N LEU A 126 1.00 -7.87 -7.90
CA LEU A 126 0.49 -7.77 -9.27
C LEU A 126 1.30 -8.60 -10.28
N LYS A 127 0.73 -8.86 -11.45
CA LYS A 127 1.44 -9.50 -12.55
C LYS A 127 2.65 -8.66 -13.00
N SER A 128 3.74 -9.34 -13.36
CA SER A 128 4.93 -8.69 -13.91
C SER A 128 4.62 -8.02 -15.25
N TYR A 129 5.22 -6.86 -15.49
CA TYR A 129 5.09 -6.17 -16.77
C TYR A 129 5.84 -6.90 -17.90
N SER A 130 5.36 -6.74 -19.13
CA SER A 130 6.05 -7.25 -20.32
C SER A 130 7.32 -6.47 -20.62
N GLN A 131 8.30 -7.09 -21.31
CA GLN A 131 9.54 -6.42 -21.72
C GLN A 131 9.31 -5.15 -22.57
N SER A 132 8.23 -5.11 -23.35
CA SER A 132 7.84 -3.90 -24.09
C SER A 132 7.58 -2.70 -23.19
N GLN A 133 7.27 -2.90 -21.90
CA GLN A 133 7.13 -1.80 -20.95
C GLN A 133 8.40 -0.98 -20.80
N LEU A 134 9.59 -1.59 -20.95
CA LEU A 134 10.87 -0.87 -20.87
C LEU A 134 11.46 -0.54 -22.24
N LEU A 135 11.23 -1.38 -23.25
CA LEU A 135 11.94 -1.32 -24.53
C LEU A 135 11.12 -0.72 -25.68
N ASP A 136 9.80 -0.60 -25.56
CA ASP A 136 8.96 -0.01 -26.61
C ASP A 136 8.89 1.52 -26.50
N LEU A 137 8.83 2.19 -27.66
CA LEU A 137 8.70 3.65 -27.75
C LEU A 137 7.44 4.22 -27.07
N ASN A 138 6.35 3.45 -27.04
CA ASN A 138 5.10 3.82 -26.37
C ASN A 138 5.03 3.34 -24.92
N GLY A 139 6.02 2.56 -24.47
CA GLY A 139 6.15 2.13 -23.09
C GLY A 139 6.82 3.20 -22.23
N GLY A 140 7.80 2.72 -21.46
CA GLY A 140 8.59 3.42 -20.46
C GLY A 140 8.04 3.27 -19.04
N HIS A 141 8.90 3.40 -18.04
CA HIS A 141 8.57 3.14 -16.64
C HIS A 141 8.55 4.42 -15.80
N TRP A 142 7.57 4.55 -14.89
CA TRP A 142 7.42 5.75 -14.04
C TRP A 142 8.60 5.94 -13.07
N ASP A 143 9.06 4.84 -12.47
CA ASP A 143 10.08 4.88 -11.41
C ASP A 143 11.52 5.06 -11.95
N LEU A 144 11.67 5.32 -13.26
CA LEU A 144 12.96 5.61 -13.91
C LEU A 144 13.15 7.09 -14.27
N GLU A 145 12.08 7.90 -14.19
CA GLU A 145 12.21 9.35 -14.39
C GLU A 145 12.67 9.99 -13.09
N ALA A 146 13.99 10.18 -12.97
CA ALA A 146 14.58 10.86 -11.82
C ALA A 146 14.62 12.39 -12.06
N PRO A 147 14.38 13.22 -11.03
CA PRO A 147 14.60 14.66 -11.13
C PRO A 147 16.07 14.96 -11.43
N SER A 148 16.35 16.16 -11.95
CA SER A 148 17.71 16.64 -12.24
C SER A 148 18.67 16.28 -11.10
N ALA A 149 19.55 15.31 -11.34
CA ALA A 149 20.35 14.72 -10.28
C ALA A 149 21.34 15.77 -9.74
N PRO A 150 21.41 15.96 -8.40
CA PRO A 150 22.36 16.89 -7.80
C PRO A 150 23.81 16.40 -8.03
N LYS A 151 24.80 17.22 -7.64
CA LYS A 151 26.21 16.80 -7.62
C LYS A 151 26.42 15.47 -6.87
N GLU A 152 25.60 15.23 -5.84
CA GLU A 152 25.55 14.00 -5.05
C GLU A 152 24.71 12.91 -5.74
N SER A 153 25.24 12.36 -6.83
CA SER A 153 24.59 11.30 -7.60
C SER A 153 25.57 10.24 -8.05
N VAL A 154 25.02 9.10 -8.46
CA VAL A 154 25.76 8.00 -9.09
C VAL A 154 25.10 7.67 -10.41
N THR A 155 25.91 7.31 -11.40
CA THR A 155 25.43 6.86 -12.71
C THR A 155 25.57 5.35 -12.80
N PHE A 156 24.47 4.68 -13.17
CA PHE A 156 24.46 3.26 -13.48
C PHE A 156 24.50 3.08 -14.99
N ARG A 157 25.48 2.31 -15.46
CA ARG A 157 25.57 1.83 -16.84
C ARG A 157 25.08 0.40 -16.92
N PHE A 158 24.55 0.05 -18.08
CA PHE A 158 23.92 -1.26 -18.28
C PHE A 158 24.66 -2.05 -19.34
N ASP A 159 25.22 -3.18 -18.91
CA ASP A 159 25.83 -4.16 -19.82
C ASP A 159 24.73 -5.03 -20.45
N ASN A 160 25.04 -5.65 -21.58
CA ASN A 160 24.14 -6.58 -22.27
C ASN A 160 22.80 -5.95 -22.70
N LEU A 161 22.79 -4.64 -23.01
CA LEU A 161 21.64 -4.00 -23.62
C LEU A 161 21.22 -4.75 -24.90
N PRO A 162 19.90 -4.95 -25.13
CA PRO A 162 19.41 -5.53 -26.37
C PRO A 162 19.95 -4.77 -27.57
N LYS A 163 20.30 -5.48 -28.63
CA LYS A 163 20.82 -4.88 -29.86
C LYS A 163 19.79 -4.98 -30.97
N ASP A 164 19.69 -3.92 -31.78
CA ASP A 164 18.85 -3.92 -32.96
C ASP A 164 19.47 -4.74 -34.11
N LYS A 165 18.77 -4.77 -35.25
CA LYS A 165 19.21 -5.47 -36.48
C LYS A 165 20.55 -4.97 -37.04
N ASP A 166 20.96 -3.75 -36.66
CA ASP A 166 22.20 -3.10 -37.09
C ASP A 166 23.29 -3.23 -36.00
N ASN A 167 23.07 -4.11 -35.01
CA ASN A 167 23.96 -4.40 -33.87
C ASN A 167 24.22 -3.18 -32.96
N LYS A 168 23.29 -2.21 -32.94
CA LYS A 168 23.34 -1.04 -32.08
C LYS A 168 22.54 -1.28 -30.80
N GLU A 169 23.10 -0.87 -29.66
CA GLU A 169 22.41 -0.94 -28.37
C GLU A 169 21.12 -0.13 -28.39
N MET A 170 20.05 -0.77 -27.96
CA MET A 170 18.73 -0.19 -27.84
C MET A 170 18.61 0.62 -26.54
N ASN A 171 17.78 1.66 -26.57
CA ASN A 171 17.44 2.40 -25.37
C ASN A 171 16.36 1.65 -24.58
N PHE A 172 16.35 1.85 -23.27
CA PHE A 172 15.16 1.67 -22.46
C PHE A 172 14.55 3.03 -22.14
N TYR A 173 13.32 3.05 -21.63
CA TYR A 173 12.55 4.29 -21.59
C TYR A 173 12.04 4.62 -20.19
N ALA A 174 12.22 5.88 -19.77
CA ALA A 174 11.50 6.47 -18.66
C ALA A 174 10.23 7.16 -19.16
N ARG A 175 9.18 7.15 -18.35
CA ARG A 175 7.88 7.71 -18.72
C ARG A 175 7.28 8.54 -17.59
N SER A 176 6.82 9.74 -17.93
CA SER A 176 6.07 10.56 -16.98
C SER A 176 4.67 10.02 -16.76
N SER A 177 4.34 9.77 -15.49
CA SER A 177 3.01 9.33 -15.06
C SER A 177 1.91 10.36 -15.36
N LEU A 178 2.28 11.63 -15.60
CA LEU A 178 1.35 12.68 -16.06
C LEU A 178 0.72 12.37 -17.43
N LYS A 179 1.34 11.49 -18.23
CA LYS A 179 0.77 11.01 -19.50
C LYS A 179 -0.30 9.94 -19.31
N ASP A 180 -0.28 9.27 -18.17
CA ASP A 180 -1.16 8.13 -17.87
C ASP A 180 -2.26 8.52 -16.87
N LEU A 181 -2.49 9.83 -16.69
CA LEU A 181 -3.60 10.34 -15.87
C LEU A 181 -4.95 9.97 -16.46
N ASN A 182 -5.73 9.23 -15.69
CA ASN A 182 -7.13 8.99 -16.00
C ASN A 182 -7.97 10.22 -15.60
N LYS A 183 -8.07 11.19 -16.51
CA LYS A 183 -8.71 12.50 -16.26
C LYS A 183 -10.20 12.39 -15.88
N GLN A 184 -10.88 11.36 -16.37
CA GLN A 184 -12.29 11.10 -16.11
C GLN A 184 -12.51 9.96 -15.11
N GLY A 185 -11.48 9.15 -14.88
CA GLY A 185 -11.48 8.03 -13.96
C GLY A 185 -11.80 8.46 -12.54
N VAL A 186 -12.73 7.71 -11.95
CA VAL A 186 -13.08 7.80 -10.54
C VAL A 186 -12.93 6.40 -9.98
N VAL A 187 -12.34 6.31 -8.80
CA VAL A 187 -12.29 5.11 -8.00
C VAL A 187 -13.36 5.23 -6.92
N ALA A 188 -14.20 4.21 -6.76
CA ALA A 188 -15.10 4.05 -5.64
C ALA A 188 -14.59 2.91 -4.76
N ILE A 189 -14.48 3.15 -3.45
CA ILE A 189 -14.01 2.18 -2.48
C ILE A 189 -15.08 2.06 -1.40
N ASP A 190 -15.53 0.83 -1.21
CA ASP A 190 -16.35 0.41 -0.10
C ASP A 190 -15.48 -0.28 0.94
N PHE A 191 -15.14 0.44 2.03
CA PHE A 191 -14.34 -0.07 3.12
C PHE A 191 -15.24 -0.77 4.13
N GLY A 192 -15.58 -2.03 3.87
CA GLY A 192 -16.44 -2.85 4.72
C GLY A 192 -15.69 -3.54 5.86
N THR A 193 -16.44 -3.98 6.87
CA THR A 193 -15.89 -4.66 8.05
C THR A 193 -15.23 -5.99 7.71
N LYS A 194 -15.90 -6.80 6.87
CA LYS A 194 -15.44 -8.14 6.48
C LYS A 194 -14.61 -8.09 5.20
N SER A 195 -15.11 -7.38 4.20
CA SER A 195 -14.49 -7.24 2.90
C SER A 195 -14.53 -5.78 2.44
N THR A 196 -13.54 -5.42 1.63
CA THR A 196 -13.40 -4.16 0.93
C THR A 196 -13.64 -4.41 -0.55
N THR A 197 -14.55 -3.67 -1.14
CA THR A 197 -14.79 -3.70 -2.58
C THR A 197 -14.30 -2.40 -3.19
N ALA A 198 -13.50 -2.48 -4.25
CA ALA A 198 -13.09 -1.29 -4.99
C ALA A 198 -13.44 -1.44 -6.47
N ALA A 199 -13.90 -0.35 -7.08
CA ALA A 199 -14.23 -0.28 -8.48
C ALA A 199 -13.66 1.00 -9.10
N PHE A 200 -13.30 0.95 -10.38
CA PHE A 200 -12.84 2.12 -11.11
C PHE A 200 -13.37 2.13 -12.54
N VAL A 201 -13.44 3.32 -13.12
CA VAL A 201 -13.75 3.51 -14.54
C VAL A 201 -12.45 3.54 -15.33
N ASP A 202 -12.23 2.54 -16.19
CA ASP A 202 -11.00 2.45 -16.97
C ASP A 202 -10.94 3.54 -18.08
N LYS A 203 -9.83 3.57 -18.82
CA LYS A 203 -9.61 4.57 -19.88
C LYS A 203 -10.60 4.49 -21.05
N TYR A 204 -11.35 3.39 -21.16
CA TYR A 204 -12.39 3.19 -22.18
C TYR A 204 -13.78 3.54 -21.66
N GLY A 205 -13.92 3.90 -20.38
CA GLY A 205 -15.20 4.21 -19.77
C GLY A 205 -15.91 2.99 -19.17
N GLU A 206 -15.25 1.83 -19.14
CA GLU A 206 -15.83 0.59 -18.61
C GLU A 206 -15.61 0.48 -17.10
N TYR A 207 -16.59 -0.10 -16.39
CA TYR A 207 -16.48 -0.36 -14.96
C TYR A 207 -15.63 -1.61 -14.72
N ARG A 208 -14.60 -1.48 -13.89
CA ARG A 208 -13.72 -2.58 -13.45
C ARG A 208 -13.80 -2.75 -11.95
N LEU A 209 -13.89 -4.00 -11.49
CA LEU A 209 -13.75 -4.37 -10.09
C LEU A 209 -12.30 -4.74 -9.80
N LEU A 210 -11.82 -4.41 -8.61
CA LEU A 210 -10.46 -4.69 -8.16
C LEU A 210 -10.42 -5.96 -7.32
N SER A 211 -9.52 -6.88 -7.66
CA SER A 211 -9.13 -8.01 -6.83
C SER A 211 -7.70 -7.80 -6.33
N ILE A 212 -7.45 -8.10 -5.05
CA ILE A 212 -6.19 -7.84 -4.34
C ILE A 212 -5.65 -9.16 -3.80
N GLY A 213 -4.56 -9.66 -4.39
CA GLY A 213 -3.96 -10.95 -4.02
C GLY A 213 -4.80 -12.17 -4.39
N GLY A 214 -5.90 -11.98 -5.12
CA GLY A 214 -6.73 -13.05 -5.64
C GLY A 214 -6.09 -13.71 -6.86
N ASP A 215 -6.43 -14.97 -7.09
CA ASP A 215 -6.09 -15.65 -8.34
C ASP A 215 -6.96 -15.06 -9.47
N GLU A 216 -6.31 -14.50 -10.49
CA GLU A 216 -6.99 -13.85 -11.63
C GLU A 216 -7.88 -14.84 -12.40
N ASP A 217 -7.50 -16.13 -12.40
CA ASP A 217 -8.14 -17.21 -13.16
C ASP A 217 -9.43 -17.75 -12.51
N ILE A 218 -9.73 -17.35 -11.26
CA ILE A 218 -11.00 -17.70 -10.62
C ILE A 218 -12.15 -16.93 -11.29
N GLU A 219 -13.13 -17.62 -11.86
CA GLU A 219 -14.30 -16.97 -12.49
C GLU A 219 -15.36 -16.45 -11.48
N SER A 220 -15.16 -16.69 -10.17
CA SER A 220 -16.10 -16.25 -9.13
C SER A 220 -16.07 -14.73 -8.91
N LEU A 221 -17.24 -14.13 -8.76
CA LEU A 221 -17.38 -12.72 -8.37
C LEU A 221 -16.87 -12.46 -6.94
N GLU A 222 -16.81 -13.49 -6.10
CA GLU A 222 -16.31 -13.39 -4.72
C GLU A 222 -14.84 -12.93 -4.66
N LYS A 223 -14.07 -13.09 -5.73
CA LYS A 223 -12.68 -12.62 -5.80
C LYS A 223 -12.54 -11.09 -5.68
N TYR A 224 -13.63 -10.36 -5.95
CA TYR A 224 -13.69 -8.90 -5.84
C TYR A 224 -14.10 -8.44 -4.43
N GLU A 225 -14.52 -9.36 -3.56
CA GLU A 225 -14.69 -9.11 -2.12
C GLU A 225 -13.35 -9.33 -1.42
N ASN A 226 -12.52 -8.28 -1.36
CA ASN A 226 -11.19 -8.39 -0.79
C ASN A 226 -11.28 -8.42 0.74
N PRO A 227 -10.81 -9.46 1.45
CA PRO A 227 -10.89 -9.50 2.91
C PRO A 227 -10.26 -8.24 3.53
N THR A 228 -10.93 -7.60 4.49
CA THR A 228 -10.40 -6.41 5.17
C THR A 228 -9.42 -6.85 6.25
N ILE A 229 -8.26 -7.35 5.85
CA ILE A 229 -7.25 -7.94 6.73
C ILE A 229 -5.84 -7.49 6.35
N VAL A 230 -4.99 -7.31 7.37
CA VAL A 230 -3.56 -7.01 7.25
C VAL A 230 -2.77 -8.05 8.04
N GLU A 231 -1.65 -8.56 7.53
CA GLU A 231 -0.68 -9.38 8.27
C GLU A 231 0.61 -8.60 8.52
N PHE A 232 1.07 -8.55 9.76
CA PHE A 232 2.37 -7.98 10.15
C PHE A 232 3.45 -9.07 10.16
N ARG A 233 4.52 -8.83 9.41
CA ARG A 233 5.63 -9.77 9.24
C ARG A 233 7.00 -9.14 9.48
N ASP A 234 7.21 -7.91 8.99
CA ASP A 234 8.34 -7.06 9.34
C ASP A 234 7.94 -5.57 9.25
N LYS A 235 7.27 -5.09 10.29
CA LYS A 235 6.74 -3.72 10.41
C LYS A 235 7.85 -2.68 10.30
N GLU A 236 9.01 -2.91 10.94
CA GLU A 236 10.10 -1.94 10.96
C GLU A 236 10.76 -1.81 9.59
N LYS A 237 11.05 -2.93 8.91
CA LYS A 237 11.54 -2.89 7.53
C LYS A 237 10.52 -2.26 6.60
N PHE A 238 9.24 -2.63 6.71
CA PHE A 238 8.19 -2.03 5.90
C PHE A 238 8.14 -0.51 6.09
N LEU A 239 8.20 -0.01 7.33
CA LEU A 239 8.14 1.42 7.61
C LEU A 239 9.37 2.15 7.11
N LYS A 240 10.56 1.55 7.22
CA LYS A 240 11.79 2.08 6.62
C LYS A 240 11.65 2.21 5.11
N ASP A 241 11.17 1.18 4.43
CA ASP A 241 10.98 1.19 2.98
C ASP A 241 9.85 2.14 2.55
N TYR A 242 8.73 2.14 3.26
CA TYR A 242 7.60 3.04 3.05
C TYR A 242 8.03 4.50 3.15
N ASN A 243 8.84 4.85 4.15
CA ASN A 243 9.32 6.21 4.38
C ASN A 243 10.56 6.61 3.54
N ALA A 244 11.15 5.69 2.78
CA ALA A 244 12.31 5.98 1.94
C ALA A 244 12.00 6.96 0.78
N LEU A 245 10.74 7.02 0.33
CA LEU A 245 10.25 8.01 -0.63
C LEU A 245 8.92 8.60 -0.14
N ASP A 246 8.62 9.82 -0.56
CA ASP A 246 7.32 10.45 -0.31
C ASP A 246 6.20 9.77 -1.11
N HIS A 247 6.57 9.18 -2.25
CA HIS A 247 5.67 8.67 -3.27
C HIS A 247 6.21 7.37 -3.87
N ARG A 248 5.32 6.37 -3.97
CA ARG A 248 5.55 5.09 -4.64
C ARG A 248 6.86 4.39 -4.24
N SER A 249 7.06 4.25 -2.93
CA SER A 249 8.24 3.62 -2.36
C SER A 249 8.41 2.14 -2.76
N PHE A 250 9.64 1.63 -2.72
CA PHE A 250 9.97 0.24 -3.08
C PHE A 250 9.76 -0.74 -1.91
N THR A 251 8.53 -0.77 -1.37
CA THR A 251 8.07 -1.70 -0.33
C THR A 251 8.00 -3.14 -0.84
N GLU A 252 7.96 -4.12 0.06
CA GLU A 252 7.85 -5.54 -0.28
C GLU A 252 6.64 -6.15 0.43
N LYS A 253 5.80 -6.87 -0.33
CA LYS A 253 4.54 -7.44 0.19
C LYS A 253 4.78 -8.41 1.35
N ASN A 254 5.93 -9.09 1.37
CA ASN A 254 6.25 -10.08 2.41
C ASN A 254 6.54 -9.45 3.77
N ASP A 255 6.72 -8.12 3.85
CA ASP A 255 6.88 -7.39 5.12
C ASP A 255 5.50 -7.06 5.74
N ILE A 256 4.52 -6.70 4.90
CA ILE A 256 3.11 -6.51 5.26
C ILE A 256 2.21 -7.00 4.12
N GLU A 257 1.41 -8.03 4.39
CA GLU A 257 0.45 -8.58 3.43
C GLU A 257 -0.97 -8.09 3.73
N VAL A 258 -1.82 -8.05 2.69
CA VAL A 258 -3.21 -7.61 2.81
C VAL A 258 -4.17 -8.52 2.06
N ALA A 259 -5.45 -8.44 2.41
CA ALA A 259 -6.54 -9.08 1.69
C ALA A 259 -6.38 -10.60 1.53
N GLN A 260 -6.45 -11.10 0.29
CA GLN A 260 -6.49 -12.53 0.02
C GLN A 260 -5.22 -13.25 0.48
N GLU A 261 -4.04 -12.65 0.32
CA GLU A 261 -2.77 -13.26 0.75
C GLU A 261 -2.70 -13.37 2.29
N ALA A 262 -3.03 -12.29 3.01
CA ALA A 262 -3.11 -12.31 4.46
C ALA A 262 -4.20 -13.28 4.98
N GLN A 263 -5.34 -13.42 4.29
CA GLN A 263 -6.37 -14.39 4.65
C GLN A 263 -5.89 -15.84 4.45
N LYS A 264 -5.20 -16.13 3.34
CA LYS A 264 -4.59 -17.46 3.10
C LYS A 264 -3.58 -17.78 4.21
N ASN A 265 -2.74 -16.82 4.59
CA ASN A 265 -1.74 -17.00 5.63
C ASN A 265 -2.34 -17.15 7.04
N ALA A 266 -3.53 -16.59 7.29
CA ALA A 266 -4.24 -16.74 8.56
C ALA A 266 -4.80 -18.17 8.77
N ALA A 267 -5.03 -18.91 7.69
CA ALA A 267 -5.63 -20.24 7.75
C ALA A 267 -4.77 -21.22 8.54
N GLY A 268 -5.31 -21.75 9.64
CA GLY A 268 -4.64 -22.76 10.47
C GLY A 268 -3.61 -22.22 11.46
N VAL A 269 -3.42 -20.89 11.54
CA VAL A 269 -2.56 -20.24 12.54
C VAL A 269 -3.15 -20.42 13.94
N LYS A 270 -2.28 -20.56 14.96
CA LYS A 270 -2.67 -20.82 16.35
C LYS A 270 -1.81 -20.01 17.33
N GLY A 271 -2.29 -19.89 18.57
CA GLY A 271 -1.54 -19.25 19.66
C GLY A 271 -1.20 -17.79 19.39
N ASN A 272 0.00 -17.36 19.79
CA ASN A 272 0.41 -15.97 19.67
C ASN A 272 0.59 -15.48 18.23
N ASP A 273 0.77 -16.39 17.26
CA ASP A 273 0.88 -16.02 15.85
C ASP A 273 -0.42 -15.42 15.29
N LEU A 274 -1.56 -15.64 15.97
CA LEU A 274 -2.81 -14.97 15.64
C LEU A 274 -2.70 -13.45 15.79
N TYR A 275 -1.80 -12.96 16.65
CA TYR A 275 -1.58 -11.53 16.85
C TYR A 275 -0.91 -10.84 15.65
N ARG A 276 -0.49 -11.59 14.62
CA ARG A 276 0.03 -11.04 13.36
C ARG A 276 -1.05 -10.50 12.44
N PHE A 277 -2.29 -10.97 12.57
CA PHE A 277 -3.37 -10.66 11.62
C PHE A 277 -4.33 -9.62 12.15
N PHE A 278 -4.73 -8.62 11.36
CA PHE A 278 -5.67 -7.60 11.78
C PHE A 278 -6.86 -7.51 10.82
N SER A 279 -7.93 -8.26 11.12
CA SER A 279 -9.18 -8.31 10.32
C SER A 279 -10.25 -7.31 10.77
N GLN A 280 -10.09 -6.70 11.95
CA GLN A 280 -11.10 -5.83 12.57
C GLN A 280 -10.77 -4.34 12.40
N LEU A 281 -10.15 -3.94 11.28
CA LEU A 281 -9.68 -2.57 11.04
C LEU A 281 -10.78 -1.51 11.22
N LYS A 282 -11.94 -1.75 10.59
CA LYS A 282 -13.09 -0.84 10.68
C LYS A 282 -13.67 -0.78 12.10
N GLN A 283 -13.80 -1.94 12.75
CA GLN A 283 -14.28 -2.03 14.13
C GLN A 283 -13.33 -1.34 15.12
N TRP A 284 -12.02 -1.47 14.96
CA TRP A 284 -11.03 -0.75 15.76
C TRP A 284 -11.14 0.76 15.58
N ALA A 285 -11.37 1.25 14.36
CA ALA A 285 -11.63 2.67 14.12
C ALA A 285 -12.90 3.18 14.83
N GLY A 286 -13.92 2.34 14.96
CA GLY A 286 -15.16 2.67 15.66
C GLY A 286 -15.07 2.54 17.20
N ALA A 287 -14.33 1.54 17.69
CA ALA A 287 -14.17 1.26 19.12
C ALA A 287 -13.19 2.23 19.80
N ASP A 288 -12.19 2.71 19.05
CA ASP A 288 -11.15 3.62 19.54
C ASP A 288 -10.42 3.09 20.79
N GLU A 289 -10.02 1.82 20.74
CA GLU A 289 -9.29 1.15 21.82
C GLU A 289 -7.87 0.76 21.40
N LYS A 290 -6.95 0.77 22.37
CA LYS A 290 -5.59 0.25 22.20
C LYS A 290 -5.62 -1.27 22.01
N GLN A 291 -4.80 -1.79 21.10
CA GLN A 291 -4.71 -3.23 20.81
C GLN A 291 -3.26 -3.71 20.76
N ASN A 292 -3.04 -4.99 21.05
CA ASN A 292 -1.72 -5.62 20.95
C ASN A 292 -1.65 -6.49 19.71
N PHE A 293 -0.47 -6.55 19.11
CA PHE A 293 -0.14 -7.28 17.89
C PHE A 293 1.25 -7.89 18.01
N ARG A 294 1.57 -8.76 17.05
CA ARG A 294 2.84 -9.44 16.93
C ARG A 294 3.34 -9.28 15.50
N ASP A 295 4.64 -9.13 15.35
CA ASP A 295 5.36 -8.95 14.11
C ASP A 295 6.39 -10.09 13.99
N LEU A 296 5.89 -11.28 13.61
CA LEU A 296 6.56 -12.60 13.69
C LEU A 296 7.20 -12.93 15.05
N ASP A 297 8.28 -12.24 15.39
CA ASP A 297 9.10 -12.45 16.57
C ASP A 297 8.91 -11.36 17.64
N GLU A 298 8.51 -10.14 17.27
CA GLU A 298 8.39 -9.00 18.19
C GLU A 298 6.92 -8.63 18.48
N ASP A 299 6.59 -8.38 19.74
CA ASP A 299 5.26 -7.94 20.13
C ASP A 299 5.21 -6.40 20.17
N PHE A 300 4.11 -5.80 19.71
CA PHE A 300 3.90 -4.36 19.74
C PHE A 300 2.48 -3.98 20.10
N SER A 301 2.28 -2.73 20.52
CA SER A 301 0.95 -2.18 20.75
C SER A 301 0.61 -1.12 19.70
N LEU A 302 -0.62 -1.17 19.21
CA LEU A 302 -1.24 -0.13 18.41
C LEU A 302 -2.09 0.75 19.34
N GLU A 303 -1.80 2.04 19.37
CA GLU A 303 -2.63 3.02 20.10
C GLU A 303 -4.07 3.05 19.57
N SER A 304 -4.96 3.73 20.30
CA SER A 304 -6.34 3.89 19.85
C SER A 304 -6.41 4.58 18.48
N PHE A 305 -7.47 4.37 17.71
CA PHE A 305 -7.57 4.96 16.37
C PHE A 305 -7.47 6.48 16.40
N THR A 306 -8.02 7.17 17.40
CA THR A 306 -7.90 8.63 17.56
C THR A 306 -6.45 9.06 17.81
N ASN A 307 -5.65 8.26 18.51
CA ASN A 307 -4.29 8.59 18.92
C ASN A 307 -3.19 7.94 18.05
N CYS A 308 -3.54 7.10 17.07
CA CYS A 308 -2.55 6.52 16.17
C CYS A 308 -1.96 7.60 15.23
N THR A 309 -0.66 7.87 15.36
CA THR A 309 0.09 8.83 14.52
C THR A 309 1.18 8.14 13.72
N ASP A 310 2.00 7.33 14.38
CA ASP A 310 3.26 6.83 13.80
C ASP A 310 3.06 5.64 12.87
N PHE A 311 2.10 4.77 13.22
CA PHE A 311 1.71 3.60 12.45
C PHE A 311 0.20 3.49 12.40
N ASN A 312 -0.36 3.51 11.18
CA ASN A 312 -1.80 3.42 10.96
C ASN A 312 -2.11 2.31 9.95
N PRO A 313 -2.59 1.15 10.40
CA PRO A 313 -2.91 0.02 9.52
C PRO A 313 -3.94 0.33 8.43
N ILE A 314 -4.88 1.27 8.65
CA ILE A 314 -5.86 1.69 7.64
C ILE A 314 -5.17 2.46 6.51
N GLU A 315 -4.18 3.30 6.84
CA GLU A 315 -3.35 3.98 5.85
C GLU A 315 -2.52 3.00 5.03
N ILE A 316 -1.88 2.02 5.67
CA ILE A 316 -1.09 0.99 4.98
C ILE A 316 -1.96 0.14 4.06
N TYR A 317 -3.15 -0.24 4.52
CA TYR A 317 -4.12 -0.96 3.71
C TYR A 317 -4.56 -0.14 2.49
N ALA A 318 -4.86 1.15 2.68
CA ALA A 318 -5.18 2.07 1.59
C ALA A 318 -4.02 2.29 0.60
N TYR A 319 -2.77 2.31 1.09
CA TYR A 319 -1.59 2.34 0.25
C TYR A 319 -1.49 1.11 -0.66
N CYS A 320 -1.73 -0.09 -0.12
CA CYS A 320 -1.71 -1.34 -0.88
C CYS A 320 -2.82 -1.36 -1.94
N ILE A 321 -4.05 -0.96 -1.58
CA ILE A 321 -5.16 -0.76 -2.54
C ILE A 321 -4.75 0.23 -3.63
N GLY A 322 -4.17 1.36 -3.24
CA GLY A 322 -3.71 2.40 -4.16
C GLY A 322 -2.64 1.90 -5.14
N ARG A 323 -1.71 1.05 -4.70
CA ARG A 323 -0.70 0.41 -5.57
C ARG A 323 -1.32 -0.61 -6.53
N CYS A 324 -2.34 -1.33 -6.10
CA CYS A 324 -3.08 -2.26 -6.97
C CYS A 324 -3.86 -1.50 -8.08
N ILE A 325 -4.41 -0.33 -7.75
CA ILE A 325 -5.17 0.51 -8.70
C ILE A 325 -4.23 1.27 -9.63
N ASN A 326 -3.22 1.95 -9.08
CA ASN A 326 -2.35 2.88 -9.80
C ASN A 326 -1.07 2.18 -10.25
N ASN A 327 -1.09 1.68 -11.48
CA ASN A 327 -0.02 0.89 -12.06
C ASN A 327 0.11 1.18 -13.56
N MET A 328 1.17 0.68 -14.22
CA MET A 328 1.46 1.03 -15.62
C MET A 328 0.36 0.62 -16.61
N GLU A 329 -0.49 -0.35 -16.27
CA GLU A 329 -1.58 -0.84 -17.12
C GLU A 329 -2.86 -0.01 -16.95
N ASN A 330 -3.22 0.27 -15.70
CA ASN A 330 -4.43 0.99 -15.32
C ASN A 330 -4.28 2.52 -15.44
N GLY A 331 -3.05 3.02 -15.35
CA GLY A 331 -2.73 4.44 -15.28
C GLY A 331 -2.90 5.01 -13.87
N VAL A 332 -3.09 6.32 -13.80
CA VAL A 332 -3.07 7.09 -12.54
C VAL A 332 -4.45 7.72 -12.28
N PHE A 333 -5.03 7.41 -11.13
CA PHE A 333 -6.31 7.93 -10.68
C PHE A 333 -6.11 8.98 -9.59
N LEU A 334 -6.84 10.09 -9.69
CA LEU A 334 -6.71 11.22 -8.76
C LEU A 334 -8.00 11.50 -7.98
N LYS A 335 -9.12 10.84 -8.30
CA LYS A 335 -10.41 11.06 -7.64
C LYS A 335 -10.92 9.77 -7.02
N TYR A 336 -11.08 9.79 -5.70
CA TYR A 336 -11.50 8.66 -4.92
C TYR A 336 -12.75 9.00 -4.12
N PHE A 337 -13.75 8.12 -4.18
CA PHE A 337 -14.96 8.19 -3.39
C PHE A 337 -14.98 7.03 -2.40
N LEU A 338 -15.14 7.38 -1.12
CA LEU A 338 -15.32 6.42 -0.05
C LEU A 338 -16.79 6.37 0.35
N SER A 339 -17.30 5.15 0.50
CA SER A 339 -18.53 4.91 1.25
C SER A 339 -18.26 5.18 2.75
N TYR A 340 -19.33 5.37 3.52
CA TYR A 340 -19.21 5.44 4.98
C TYR A 340 -20.45 4.87 5.68
N PRO A 341 -20.26 4.29 6.88
CA PRO A 341 -21.37 3.85 7.72
C PRO A 341 -22.10 5.06 8.31
N ILE A 342 -23.41 4.95 8.45
CA ILE A 342 -24.25 6.07 8.92
C ILE A 342 -23.98 6.39 10.40
N LYS A 343 -23.69 5.36 11.19
CA LYS A 343 -23.60 5.45 12.65
C LYS A 343 -22.28 6.00 13.18
N TYR A 344 -21.27 6.17 12.33
CA TYR A 344 -19.97 6.62 12.78
C TYR A 344 -20.03 8.09 13.14
N GLU A 345 -19.31 8.45 14.20
CA GLU A 345 -19.16 9.86 14.52
C GLU A 345 -18.39 10.55 13.39
N LYS A 346 -18.76 11.79 13.09
CA LYS A 346 -18.17 12.56 11.99
C LYS A 346 -16.64 12.58 12.05
N HIS A 347 -16.08 12.68 13.26
CA HIS A 347 -14.64 12.73 13.46
C HIS A 347 -13.95 11.38 13.11
N GLN A 348 -14.59 10.25 13.40
CA GLN A 348 -14.08 8.92 13.05
C GLN A 348 -14.10 8.71 11.53
N ALA A 349 -15.23 9.03 10.89
CA ALA A 349 -15.37 8.93 9.44
C ALA A 349 -14.35 9.82 8.70
N GLU A 350 -14.11 11.04 9.21
CA GLU A 350 -13.12 11.95 8.67
C GLU A 350 -11.69 11.40 8.85
N LYS A 351 -11.35 10.85 10.02
CA LYS A 351 -10.02 10.25 10.24
C LYS A 351 -9.80 9.02 9.35
N ILE A 352 -10.83 8.21 9.07
CA ILE A 352 -10.75 7.13 8.08
C ILE A 352 -10.46 7.71 6.69
N ARG A 353 -11.21 8.74 6.27
CA ARG A 353 -10.99 9.44 4.99
C ARG A 353 -9.56 9.98 4.87
N GLU A 354 -9.04 10.62 5.91
CA GLU A 354 -7.66 11.13 5.95
C GLU A 354 -6.62 10.01 5.90
N SER A 355 -6.88 8.88 6.55
CA SER A 355 -6.00 7.71 6.52
C SER A 355 -5.93 7.11 5.11
N PHE A 356 -7.08 7.00 4.44
CA PHE A 356 -7.13 6.63 3.04
C PHE A 356 -6.44 7.66 2.15
N GLU A 357 -6.64 8.95 2.41
CA GLU A 357 -5.99 10.02 1.66
C GLU A 357 -4.47 9.92 1.72
N ARG A 358 -3.88 9.71 2.91
CA ARG A 358 -2.43 9.54 3.07
C ARG A 358 -1.93 8.30 2.33
N GLY A 359 -2.57 7.15 2.50
CA GLY A 359 -2.15 5.90 1.87
C GLY A 359 -2.25 5.94 0.34
N LEU A 360 -3.40 6.40 -0.18
CA LEU A 360 -3.62 6.55 -1.63
C LEU A 360 -2.65 7.58 -2.22
N LYS A 361 -2.42 8.73 -1.56
CA LYS A 361 -1.46 9.73 -2.00
C LYS A 361 -0.04 9.16 -2.07
N LYS A 362 0.35 8.35 -1.09
CA LYS A 362 1.66 7.70 -1.04
C LYS A 362 1.82 6.63 -2.13
N SER A 363 0.73 6.01 -2.58
CA SER A 363 0.78 5.01 -3.68
C SER A 363 1.03 5.63 -5.06
N LEU A 364 0.75 6.92 -5.23
CA LEU A 364 0.82 7.62 -6.51
C LEU A 364 2.27 7.99 -6.88
N PRO A 365 2.62 8.04 -8.18
CA PRO A 365 3.96 8.45 -8.61
C PRO A 365 4.20 9.94 -8.33
N ARG A 366 5.45 10.29 -8.01
CA ARG A 366 5.87 11.65 -7.63
C ARG A 366 5.44 12.75 -8.60
N HIS A 367 5.52 12.52 -9.92
CA HIS A 367 5.24 13.53 -10.94
C HIS A 367 3.85 14.17 -10.82
N VAL A 368 2.87 13.45 -10.24
CA VAL A 368 1.53 13.97 -9.94
C VAL A 368 1.58 15.23 -9.07
N PHE A 369 2.57 15.30 -8.18
CA PHE A 369 2.71 16.33 -7.16
C PHE A 369 3.78 17.38 -7.50
N ASP A 370 4.61 17.14 -8.52
CA ASP A 370 5.54 18.15 -9.04
C ASP A 370 4.79 19.25 -9.85
N ASP A 371 3.60 18.95 -10.39
CA ASP A 371 2.71 19.93 -11.04
C ASP A 371 1.57 20.36 -10.11
N GLU A 372 1.57 21.63 -9.69
CA GLU A 372 0.59 22.18 -8.74
C GLU A 372 -0.87 22.00 -9.23
N LYS A 373 -1.08 22.10 -10.55
CA LYS A 373 -2.42 21.94 -11.14
C LYS A 373 -2.91 20.51 -10.99
N THR A 374 -2.07 19.52 -11.28
CA THR A 374 -2.39 18.10 -11.14
C THR A 374 -2.53 17.72 -9.67
N ALA A 375 -1.64 18.19 -8.80
CA ALA A 375 -1.71 17.97 -7.36
C ALA A 375 -3.07 18.39 -6.77
N LYS A 376 -3.61 19.54 -7.19
CA LYS A 376 -4.93 20.04 -6.79
C LYS A 376 -6.11 19.18 -7.26
N THR A 377 -5.90 18.29 -8.22
CA THR A 377 -6.95 17.37 -8.68
C THR A 377 -7.04 16.09 -7.85
N PHE A 378 -5.99 15.77 -7.09
CA PHE A 378 -6.02 14.66 -6.15
C PHE A 378 -7.01 14.96 -5.03
N LYS A 379 -7.97 14.05 -4.82
CA LYS A 379 -8.96 14.17 -3.75
C LYS A 379 -9.54 12.84 -3.34
N VAL A 380 -9.79 12.72 -2.04
CA VAL A 380 -10.49 11.61 -1.41
C VAL A 380 -11.70 12.18 -0.67
N GLU A 381 -12.90 11.83 -1.11
CA GLU A 381 -14.16 12.38 -0.61
C GLU A 381 -15.06 11.28 -0.04
N LEU A 382 -15.61 11.51 1.17
CA LEU A 382 -16.77 10.75 1.66
C LEU A 382 -17.98 11.14 0.81
N ARG A 383 -18.47 10.23 -0.04
CA ARG A 383 -19.42 10.61 -1.10
C ARG A 383 -20.86 10.24 -0.81
N ALA A 384 -21.08 9.02 -0.32
CA ALA A 384 -22.40 8.49 -0.02
C ALA A 384 -22.28 7.51 1.15
N SER A 385 -23.32 7.41 1.97
CA SER A 385 -23.39 6.31 2.90
C SER A 385 -23.52 4.98 2.16
N GLU A 386 -23.09 3.89 2.78
CA GLU A 386 -23.20 2.51 2.25
C GLU A 386 -24.63 2.20 1.73
N PRO A 387 -25.71 2.35 2.52
CA PRO A 387 -27.06 2.08 2.05
C PRO A 387 -27.56 3.06 0.98
N CYS A 388 -27.04 4.29 0.94
CA CYS A 388 -27.35 5.25 -0.12
C CYS A 388 -26.71 4.82 -1.46
N ALA A 389 -25.46 4.40 -1.43
CA ALA A 389 -24.76 3.90 -2.61
C ALA A 389 -25.47 2.67 -3.19
N TYR A 390 -25.95 1.77 -2.32
CA TYR A 390 -26.78 0.65 -2.73
C TYR A 390 -28.12 1.10 -3.35
N ALA A 391 -28.85 2.02 -2.70
CA ALA A 391 -30.11 2.53 -3.22
C ALA A 391 -29.95 3.14 -4.63
N ILE A 392 -28.91 3.95 -4.86
CA ILE A 392 -28.62 4.53 -6.18
C ILE A 392 -28.39 3.42 -7.21
N SER A 393 -27.61 2.40 -6.86
CA SER A 393 -27.27 1.29 -7.74
C SER A 393 -28.49 0.45 -8.10
N ALA A 394 -29.33 0.11 -7.11
CA ALA A 394 -30.57 -0.63 -7.31
C ALA A 394 -31.56 0.16 -8.18
N LEU A 395 -31.84 1.41 -7.81
CA LEU A 395 -32.80 2.24 -8.55
C LEU A 395 -32.35 2.48 -10.00
N LYS A 396 -31.04 2.61 -10.26
CA LYS A 396 -30.50 2.62 -11.63
C LYS A 396 -30.77 1.31 -12.37
N SER A 397 -30.43 0.17 -11.76
CA SER A 397 -30.53 -1.16 -12.37
C SER A 397 -31.96 -1.54 -12.72
N TYR A 398 -32.93 -1.20 -11.86
CA TYR A 398 -34.36 -1.39 -12.12
C TYR A 398 -34.97 -0.31 -13.05
N GLY A 399 -34.15 0.60 -13.58
CA GLY A 399 -34.56 1.60 -14.56
C GLY A 399 -35.41 2.73 -14.01
N PHE A 400 -35.38 3.00 -12.69
CA PHE A 400 -36.12 4.12 -12.06
C PHE A 400 -35.58 5.49 -12.44
N PHE A 401 -34.41 5.57 -13.09
CA PHE A 401 -33.86 6.82 -13.62
C PHE A 401 -34.58 7.34 -14.88
N LYS A 402 -35.42 6.53 -15.53
CA LYS A 402 -36.17 6.93 -16.74
C LYS A 402 -37.17 8.04 -16.40
N SER A 403 -37.29 9.04 -17.28
CA SER A 403 -38.12 10.24 -17.05
C SER A 403 -39.56 9.91 -16.67
N GLU A 404 -40.18 8.94 -17.34
CA GLU A 404 -41.54 8.47 -17.07
C GLU A 404 -41.77 7.98 -15.63
N LYS A 405 -40.72 7.44 -15.00
CA LYS A 405 -40.79 6.96 -13.61
C LYS A 405 -40.49 8.06 -12.57
N LEU A 406 -39.98 9.21 -13.02
CA LEU A 406 -39.56 10.33 -12.17
C LEU A 406 -40.48 11.56 -12.25
N ASP A 407 -41.60 11.46 -12.97
CA ASP A 407 -42.68 12.45 -12.90
C ASP A 407 -43.22 12.60 -11.47
N LYS A 408 -43.03 11.58 -10.64
CA LYS A 408 -43.23 11.60 -9.18
C LYS A 408 -41.95 11.15 -8.47
N PRO A 409 -41.71 11.60 -7.22
CA PRO A 409 -40.60 11.09 -6.43
C PRO A 409 -40.74 9.58 -6.19
N VAL A 410 -39.64 8.85 -6.36
CA VAL A 410 -39.55 7.42 -6.03
C VAL A 410 -39.04 7.31 -4.60
N TYR A 411 -39.86 6.74 -3.72
CA TYR A 411 -39.49 6.47 -2.34
C TYR A 411 -38.75 5.15 -2.25
N TYR A 412 -37.73 5.10 -1.39
CA TYR A 412 -36.97 3.88 -1.15
C TYR A 412 -36.75 3.67 0.35
N GLY A 413 -36.57 2.41 0.71
CA GLY A 413 -36.03 1.99 2.00
C GLY A 413 -34.98 0.92 1.74
N VAL A 414 -33.79 1.09 2.31
CA VAL A 414 -32.71 0.12 2.27
C VAL A 414 -32.48 -0.42 3.66
N PHE A 415 -32.37 -1.74 3.75
CA PHE A 415 -32.00 -2.47 4.94
C PHE A 415 -30.69 -3.19 4.64
N ASP A 416 -29.59 -2.62 5.13
CA ASP A 416 -28.25 -3.12 4.90
C ASP A 416 -27.81 -3.95 6.11
N PHE A 417 -27.86 -5.26 5.97
CA PHE A 417 -27.44 -6.22 7.00
C PHE A 417 -25.99 -6.63 6.73
N GLY A 418 -25.05 -5.82 7.21
CA GLY A 418 -23.62 -6.05 7.03
C GLY A 418 -23.04 -7.10 7.98
N GLY A 419 -21.72 -7.30 7.88
CA GLY A 419 -20.99 -8.21 8.77
C GLY A 419 -20.98 -7.73 10.23
N GLY A 420 -20.72 -6.44 10.46
CA GLY A 420 -20.58 -5.89 11.83
C GLY A 420 -21.75 -5.04 12.31
N THR A 421 -22.57 -4.51 11.40
CA THR A 421 -23.61 -3.52 11.70
C THR A 421 -24.79 -3.69 10.76
N THR A 422 -25.97 -3.24 11.18
CA THR A 422 -27.16 -3.12 10.34
C THR A 422 -27.53 -1.66 10.23
N ASP A 423 -27.62 -1.14 9.01
CA ASP A 423 -28.01 0.24 8.73
C ASP A 423 -29.33 0.28 7.96
N PHE A 424 -30.19 1.25 8.31
CA PHE A 424 -31.43 1.53 7.59
C PHE A 424 -31.36 2.92 6.99
N ASP A 425 -31.67 3.06 5.70
CA ASP A 425 -31.76 4.36 5.04
C ASP A 425 -33.11 4.49 4.32
N PHE A 426 -33.82 5.57 4.63
CA PHE A 426 -35.08 5.90 3.98
C PHE A 426 -34.96 7.24 3.28
N GLY A 427 -35.48 7.30 2.06
CA GLY A 427 -35.40 8.54 1.30
C GLY A 427 -36.27 8.54 0.07
N LYS A 428 -36.01 9.53 -0.77
CA LYS A 428 -36.59 9.63 -2.11
C LYS A 428 -35.56 10.02 -3.15
N TRP A 429 -35.75 9.50 -4.36
CA TRP A 429 -35.08 9.93 -5.57
C TRP A 429 -36.09 10.73 -6.41
N GLU A 430 -35.74 11.96 -6.74
CA GLU A 430 -36.54 12.83 -7.62
C GLU A 430 -35.69 13.52 -8.69
N LYS A 431 -36.35 14.15 -9.67
CA LYS A 431 -35.67 15.02 -10.64
C LYS A 431 -35.06 16.22 -9.91
N SER A 432 -33.83 16.57 -10.25
CA SER A 432 -33.17 17.72 -9.62
C SER A 432 -33.80 19.02 -10.12
N THR A 433 -33.95 20.00 -9.22
CA THR A 433 -34.25 21.39 -9.59
C THR A 433 -32.99 22.15 -10.01
N ASN A 434 -31.80 21.63 -9.71
CA ASN A 434 -30.54 22.22 -10.12
C ASN A 434 -30.15 21.69 -11.53
N PRO A 435 -30.01 22.55 -12.54
CA PRO A 435 -29.72 22.13 -13.91
C PRO A 435 -28.37 21.41 -14.08
N LYS A 436 -27.46 21.50 -13.10
CA LYS A 436 -26.18 20.77 -13.11
C LYS A 436 -26.32 19.27 -12.81
N PHE A 437 -27.44 18.84 -12.25
CA PHE A 437 -27.66 17.45 -11.86
C PHE A 437 -28.97 16.96 -12.47
N ALA A 438 -29.01 15.74 -13.00
CA ALA A 438 -30.26 15.19 -13.52
C ALA A 438 -31.24 14.83 -12.38
N TYR A 439 -30.68 14.40 -11.24
CA TYR A 439 -31.43 13.79 -10.14
C TYR A 439 -30.98 14.32 -8.79
N LYS A 440 -31.87 14.22 -7.81
CA LYS A 440 -31.64 14.55 -6.40
C LYS A 440 -32.06 13.37 -5.54
N MET A 441 -31.14 12.89 -4.71
CA MET A 441 -31.40 11.94 -3.63
C MET A 441 -31.63 12.74 -2.35
N THR A 442 -32.72 12.48 -1.63
CA THR A 442 -33.00 13.10 -0.32
C THR A 442 -33.17 12.00 0.73
N HIS A 443 -32.35 12.06 1.77
CA HIS A 443 -32.42 11.19 2.94
C HIS A 443 -33.40 11.81 3.97
N PHE A 444 -34.31 11.00 4.51
CA PHE A 444 -35.27 11.45 5.51
C PHE A 444 -34.84 11.11 6.93
N SER A 445 -34.51 9.84 7.13
CA SER A 445 -34.09 9.30 8.39
C SER A 445 -33.21 8.10 8.13
N SER A 446 -32.33 7.86 9.09
CA SER A 446 -31.54 6.67 9.13
C SER A 446 -31.63 6.04 10.50
N GLY A 447 -31.64 4.71 10.50
CA GLY A 447 -31.64 3.88 11.69
C GLY A 447 -30.50 2.90 11.61
N GLY A 448 -30.36 2.07 12.63
CA GLY A 448 -29.38 0.99 12.59
C GLY A 448 -29.00 0.53 13.98
N ASP A 449 -28.39 -0.64 14.02
CA ASP A 449 -27.91 -1.31 15.21
C ASP A 449 -26.46 -1.76 14.99
N LYS A 450 -25.56 -1.29 15.85
CA LYS A 450 -24.13 -1.56 15.77
C LYS A 450 -23.74 -2.96 16.28
N TYR A 451 -24.66 -3.66 16.92
CA TYR A 451 -24.49 -5.03 17.41
C TYR A 451 -25.24 -6.05 16.55
N LEU A 452 -26.12 -5.61 15.64
CA LEU A 452 -26.80 -6.49 14.70
C LEU A 452 -25.99 -6.61 13.41
N GLY A 453 -25.31 -7.72 13.21
CA GLY A 453 -24.55 -8.02 11.99
C GLY A 453 -24.26 -9.51 11.89
N GLY A 454 -23.92 -9.99 10.70
CA GLY A 454 -23.67 -11.42 10.47
C GLY A 454 -22.60 -12.01 11.41
N GLU A 455 -21.49 -11.30 11.62
CA GLU A 455 -20.40 -11.73 12.51
C GLU A 455 -20.87 -11.72 13.98
N ASN A 456 -21.55 -10.67 14.45
CA ASN A 456 -22.04 -10.63 15.83
C ASN A 456 -23.11 -11.72 16.10
N LEU A 457 -23.92 -12.08 15.10
CA LEU A 457 -24.89 -13.17 15.20
C LEU A 457 -24.19 -14.55 15.26
N LEU A 458 -23.10 -14.72 14.51
CA LEU A 458 -22.26 -15.92 14.61
C LEU A 458 -21.60 -16.01 15.99
N GLU A 459 -21.06 -14.91 16.50
CA GLU A 459 -20.50 -14.85 17.85
C GLU A 459 -21.55 -15.18 18.92
N LEU A 460 -22.79 -14.66 18.79
CA LEU A 460 -23.90 -15.01 19.69
C LEU A 460 -24.24 -16.50 19.61
N LEU A 461 -24.28 -17.08 18.41
CA LEU A 461 -24.54 -18.51 18.20
C LEU A 461 -23.43 -19.37 18.83
N ALA A 462 -22.16 -18.99 18.63
CA ALA A 462 -21.02 -19.65 19.23
C ALA A 462 -21.07 -19.58 20.77
N PHE A 463 -21.46 -18.42 21.31
CA PHE A 463 -21.63 -18.24 22.76
C PHE A 463 -22.73 -19.14 23.35
N GLU A 464 -23.86 -19.31 22.67
CA GLU A 464 -24.90 -20.26 23.08
C GLU A 464 -24.40 -21.71 23.01
N ALA A 465 -23.64 -22.06 21.96
CA ALA A 465 -23.01 -23.37 21.85
C ALA A 465 -22.03 -23.63 23.00
N TYR A 466 -21.27 -22.61 23.44
CA TYR A 466 -20.43 -22.71 24.63
C TYR A 466 -21.23 -23.00 25.88
N GLY A 467 -22.37 -22.32 26.05
CA GLY A 467 -23.25 -22.53 27.19
C GLY A 467 -23.76 -23.96 27.28
N GLN A 468 -24.14 -24.56 26.16
CA GLN A 468 -24.64 -25.94 26.10
C GLN A 468 -23.54 -26.97 26.37
N ASN A 469 -22.28 -26.64 26.06
CA ASN A 469 -21.13 -27.55 26.15
C ASN A 469 -20.12 -27.16 27.26
N PHE A 470 -20.51 -26.28 28.18
CA PHE A 470 -19.59 -25.62 29.10
C PHE A 470 -18.73 -26.59 29.92
N GLN A 471 -19.33 -27.70 30.39
CA GLN A 471 -18.61 -28.70 31.17
C GLN A 471 -17.46 -29.35 30.37
N THR A 472 -17.70 -29.67 29.09
CA THR A 472 -16.67 -30.22 28.19
C THR A 472 -15.59 -29.19 27.86
N LEU A 473 -15.96 -27.93 27.65
CA LEU A 473 -14.99 -26.85 27.41
C LEU A 473 -14.10 -26.64 28.63
N LYS A 474 -14.69 -26.68 29.83
CA LYS A 474 -13.99 -26.59 31.11
C LYS A 474 -13.01 -27.74 31.32
N GLU A 475 -13.44 -28.98 31.06
CA GLU A 475 -12.57 -30.17 31.16
C GLU A 475 -11.39 -30.13 30.20
N LYS A 476 -11.60 -29.57 29.00
CA LYS A 476 -10.56 -29.41 27.97
C LYS A 476 -9.74 -28.12 28.11
N GLY A 477 -10.06 -27.25 29.07
CA GLY A 477 -9.37 -25.97 29.27
C GLY A 477 -9.54 -24.99 28.11
N ILE A 478 -10.63 -25.07 27.33
CA ILE A 478 -10.87 -24.20 26.18
C ILE A 478 -11.35 -22.84 26.67
N ALA A 479 -10.62 -21.78 26.28
CA ALA A 479 -10.94 -20.40 26.61
C ALA A 479 -12.15 -19.89 25.82
N ILE A 480 -13.00 -19.11 26.48
CA ILE A 480 -14.23 -18.53 25.91
C ILE A 480 -14.11 -17.01 25.87
N ALA A 481 -14.42 -16.39 24.73
CA ALA A 481 -14.48 -14.94 24.61
C ALA A 481 -15.90 -14.40 24.81
N LYS A 482 -15.97 -13.12 25.20
CA LYS A 482 -17.23 -12.39 25.24
C LYS A 482 -17.59 -11.97 23.81
N PRO A 483 -18.75 -12.38 23.29
CA PRO A 483 -19.23 -11.89 22.00
C PRO A 483 -19.58 -10.40 22.04
N ASN A 484 -19.43 -9.76 20.91
CA ASN A 484 -19.73 -8.36 20.63
C ASN A 484 -21.24 -8.15 20.40
N TYR A 485 -22.05 -8.51 21.39
CA TYR A 485 -23.50 -8.35 21.37
C TYR A 485 -23.98 -7.69 22.67
N ASP A 486 -25.06 -6.91 22.57
CA ASP A 486 -25.66 -6.27 23.74
C ASP A 486 -26.36 -7.31 24.65
N ARG A 487 -26.51 -7.00 25.94
CA ARG A 487 -27.35 -7.77 26.88
C ARG A 487 -26.98 -9.26 27.06
N ILE A 488 -25.69 -9.59 27.00
CA ILE A 488 -25.23 -10.95 27.28
C ILE A 488 -24.96 -11.19 28.75
N ASP A 489 -25.52 -12.28 29.28
CA ASP A 489 -25.24 -12.77 30.62
C ASP A 489 -23.89 -13.52 30.66
N THR A 490 -22.87 -12.82 31.13
CA THR A 490 -21.52 -13.36 31.29
C THR A 490 -21.31 -14.07 32.62
N GLN A 491 -22.25 -13.97 33.57
CA GLN A 491 -22.11 -14.63 34.89
C GLN A 491 -22.08 -16.14 34.76
N ARG A 492 -22.76 -16.70 33.74
CA ARG A 492 -22.81 -18.14 33.44
C ARG A 492 -21.43 -18.79 33.31
N PHE A 493 -20.42 -18.04 32.87
CA PHE A 493 -19.08 -18.57 32.57
C PHE A 493 -18.00 -18.12 33.58
N GLY A 494 -18.28 -17.09 34.39
CA GLY A 494 -17.39 -16.64 35.46
C GLY A 494 -15.95 -16.38 35.00
N SER A 495 -14.97 -16.95 35.71
CA SER A 495 -13.54 -16.77 35.43
C SER A 495 -13.00 -17.50 34.19
N PHE A 496 -13.85 -18.27 33.47
CA PHE A 496 -13.44 -18.94 32.21
C PHE A 496 -13.49 -17.98 31.00
N MET A 497 -14.07 -16.80 31.16
CA MET A 497 -14.06 -15.74 30.16
C MET A 497 -12.66 -15.14 30.05
N GLN A 498 -12.12 -15.10 28.84
CA GLN A 498 -10.82 -14.52 28.54
C GLN A 498 -10.92 -13.52 27.37
N ASN A 499 -10.03 -12.53 27.34
CA ASN A 499 -9.91 -11.58 26.25
C ASN A 499 -8.68 -11.86 25.36
N SER A 500 -8.24 -13.12 25.31
CA SER A 500 -7.12 -13.55 24.46
C SER A 500 -7.57 -13.70 23.00
N ARG A 501 -6.64 -13.57 22.03
CA ARG A 501 -6.97 -13.86 20.62
C ARG A 501 -7.38 -15.31 20.39
N GLU A 502 -6.83 -16.25 21.15
CA GLU A 502 -7.25 -17.64 21.09
C GLU A 502 -8.73 -17.78 21.47
N ALA A 503 -9.16 -17.13 22.55
CA ALA A 503 -10.57 -17.10 22.94
C ALA A 503 -11.45 -16.43 21.87
N ARG A 504 -10.96 -15.35 21.24
CA ARG A 504 -11.64 -14.66 20.13
C ARG A 504 -11.61 -15.43 18.81
N LEU A 505 -10.69 -16.37 18.61
CA LEU A 505 -10.64 -17.25 17.43
C LEU A 505 -11.59 -18.44 17.59
N ASN A 506 -11.70 -18.95 18.82
CA ASN A 506 -12.66 -20.01 19.11
C ASN A 506 -14.10 -19.53 18.86
N LEU A 507 -14.35 -18.26 19.21
CA LEU A 507 -15.62 -17.56 18.99
C LEU A 507 -15.78 -17.21 17.51
#